data_AF-A0A2W0BHB7-F1
#
_entry.id   AF-A0A2W0BHB7-F1
#
_cell.length_a   1.000
_cell.length_b   1.000
_cell.length_c   1.000
_cell.angle_alpha   90.00
_cell.angle_beta   90.00
_cell.angle_gamma   90.00
#
_symmetry.space_group_name_H-M   'P 1'
#
loop_
_entity.id
_entity.type
_entity.pdbx_description
1 polymer ?
#
loop_
_entity_poly.entity_id
_entity_poly.type
_entity_poly.pdbx_seq_one_letter_code
_entity_poly.pdbx_strand_id
1 'polypeptide(L)'
;MKATRSRRKVPLAESIARLADRDEDISKFFTNKGRMMQPIQRVNVDFAAPMLNELDTAADELNVSRQAVIKTLIRQALDQRYLARNARRKSR
;
A
#
# COMPACT_ATOMS: atom_id res chain seq x y z
N MET A 1 16.01 40.12 -23.45
CA MET A 1 15.39 40.08 -22.10
C MET A 1 14.67 38.75 -21.94
N LYS A 2 15.09 37.88 -21.00
CA LYS A 2 14.44 36.56 -20.81
C LYS A 2 13.23 36.75 -19.90
N ALA A 3 12.03 36.47 -20.42
CA ALA A 3 10.79 36.53 -19.64
C ALA A 3 10.76 35.38 -18.62
N THR A 4 10.84 35.71 -17.34
CA THR A 4 10.63 34.77 -16.23
C THR A 4 9.14 34.42 -16.16
N ARG A 5 8.80 33.19 -16.52
CA ARG A 5 7.44 32.65 -16.47
C ARG A 5 6.92 32.75 -15.02
N SER A 6 5.94 33.63 -14.79
CA SER A 6 5.28 33.85 -13.50
C SER A 6 4.87 32.50 -12.86
N ARG A 7 5.29 32.30 -11.61
CA ARG A 7 5.01 31.09 -10.83
C ARG A 7 3.53 31.16 -10.42
N ARG A 8 2.67 30.44 -11.16
CA ARG A 8 1.22 30.38 -10.89
C ARG A 8 1.00 30.02 -9.41
N LYS A 9 0.35 30.90 -8.65
CA LYS A 9 0.04 30.67 -7.23
C LYS A 9 -0.84 29.42 -7.15
N VAL A 10 -0.36 28.39 -6.46
CA VAL A 10 -1.15 27.18 -6.19
C VAL A 10 -2.28 27.58 -5.25
N PRO A 11 -3.56 27.36 -5.60
CA PRO A 11 -4.67 27.65 -4.69
C PRO A 11 -4.54 26.87 -3.39
N LEU A 12 -5.02 27.45 -2.29
CA LEU A 12 -5.11 26.76 -1.01
C LEU A 12 -6.07 25.56 -1.15
N ALA A 13 -5.83 24.48 -0.40
CA ALA A 13 -6.70 23.30 -0.40
C ALA A 13 -8.17 23.65 -0.09
N GLU A 14 -8.39 24.57 0.85
CA GLU A 14 -9.72 25.06 1.22
C GLU A 14 -10.45 25.77 0.06
N SER A 15 -9.70 26.46 -0.80
CA SER A 15 -10.28 27.10 -1.99
C SER A 15 -10.69 26.05 -3.03
N ILE A 16 -9.96 24.94 -3.15
CA ILE A 16 -10.32 23.82 -4.03
C ILE A 16 -11.55 23.08 -3.48
N ALA A 17 -11.64 22.89 -2.16
CA ALA A 17 -12.80 22.29 -1.51
C ALA A 17 -14.08 23.09 -1.78
N ARG A 18 -14.03 24.42 -1.63
CA ARG A 18 -15.17 25.30 -1.96
C ARG A 18 -15.64 25.23 -3.41
N LEU A 19 -14.73 24.97 -4.36
CA LEU A 19 -15.10 24.79 -5.77
C LEU A 19 -15.84 23.46 -5.96
N ALA A 20 -15.37 22.39 -5.32
CA ALA A 20 -16.07 21.10 -5.32
C ALA A 20 -17.45 21.18 -4.64
N ASP A 21 -17.58 21.90 -3.53
CA ASP A 21 -18.86 22.08 -2.83
C ASP A 21 -19.91 22.81 -3.70
N ARG A 22 -19.46 23.55 -4.72
CA ARG A 22 -20.31 24.25 -5.71
C ARG A 22 -20.53 23.43 -6.99
N ASP A 23 -20.15 22.16 -6.98
CA ASP A 23 -20.24 21.25 -8.13
C ASP A 23 -19.39 21.72 -9.34
N GLU A 24 -18.33 22.52 -9.10
CA GLU A 24 -17.41 22.97 -10.14
C GLU A 24 -16.32 21.92 -10.43
N ASP A 25 -15.87 21.83 -11.70
CA ASP A 25 -14.82 20.89 -12.09
C ASP A 25 -13.45 21.28 -11.47
N ILE A 26 -13.00 20.43 -10.55
CA ILE A 26 -11.69 20.52 -9.87
C ILE A 26 -10.64 19.56 -10.44
N SER A 27 -10.93 18.82 -11.52
CA SER A 27 -10.03 17.84 -12.15
C SER A 27 -8.65 18.41 -12.49
N LYS A 28 -8.59 19.70 -12.87
CA LYS A 28 -7.35 20.45 -13.15
C LYS A 28 -6.35 20.53 -11.98
N PHE A 29 -6.79 20.25 -10.75
CA PHE A 29 -5.95 20.25 -9.56
C PHE A 29 -5.42 18.84 -9.22
N PHE A 30 -5.97 17.78 -9.81
CA PHE A 30 -5.49 16.42 -9.62
C PHE A 30 -4.37 16.10 -10.60
N THR A 31 -3.30 15.50 -10.09
CA THR A 31 -2.18 15.04 -10.93
C THR A 31 -2.46 13.67 -11.56
N ASN A 32 -3.43 12.92 -11.03
CA ASN A 32 -3.70 11.51 -11.36
C ASN A 32 -2.46 10.60 -11.33
N LYS A 33 -1.42 11.02 -10.58
CA LYS A 33 -0.17 10.24 -10.39
C LYS A 33 -0.25 9.28 -9.20
N GLY A 34 -1.39 9.23 -8.51
CA GLY A 34 -1.64 8.26 -7.45
C GLY A 34 -1.87 6.87 -8.04
N ARG A 35 -1.22 5.86 -7.48
CA ARG A 35 -1.56 4.47 -7.78
C ARG A 35 -2.82 4.12 -6.98
N MET A 36 -3.96 3.91 -7.65
CA MET A 36 -5.13 3.37 -6.95
C MET A 36 -4.78 1.98 -6.42
N MET A 37 -4.75 1.85 -5.09
CA MET A 37 -4.64 0.55 -4.45
C MET A 37 -5.95 -0.18 -4.64
N GLN A 38 -5.86 -1.43 -5.08
CA GLN A 38 -7.04 -2.28 -5.18
C GLN A 38 -7.67 -2.44 -3.79
N PRO A 39 -9.01 -2.57 -3.71
CA PRO A 39 -9.68 -2.88 -2.44
C PRO A 39 -9.07 -4.12 -1.77
N ILE A 40 -9.04 -4.11 -0.43
CA ILE A 40 -8.54 -5.25 0.35
C ILE A 40 -9.46 -6.45 0.11
N GLN A 41 -8.92 -7.51 -0.49
CA GLN A 41 -9.62 -8.79 -0.62
C GLN A 41 -9.48 -9.57 0.69
N ARG A 42 -10.60 -9.90 1.31
CA ARG A 42 -10.64 -10.70 2.54
C ARG A 42 -10.69 -12.18 2.18
N VAL A 43 -9.87 -12.98 2.85
CA VAL A 43 -9.79 -14.43 2.66
C VAL A 43 -9.86 -15.08 4.04
N ASN A 44 -10.72 -16.09 4.18
CA ASN A 44 -10.81 -16.91 5.38
C ASN A 44 -9.82 -18.07 5.26
N VAL A 45 -9.07 -18.32 6.33
CA VAL A 45 -8.10 -19.42 6.41
C VAL A 45 -8.27 -20.05 7.79
N ASP A 46 -8.47 -21.36 7.82
CA ASP A 46 -8.57 -22.09 9.08
C ASP A 46 -7.17 -22.33 9.66
N PHE A 47 -7.03 -22.07 10.95
CA PHE A 47 -5.82 -22.31 11.71
C PHE A 47 -6.15 -23.27 12.86
N ALA A 48 -5.29 -24.26 13.06
CA ALA A 48 -5.40 -25.12 14.24
C ALA A 48 -5.12 -24.28 15.51
N ALA A 49 -5.78 -24.60 16.61
CA ALA A 49 -5.61 -23.88 17.88
C ALA A 49 -4.14 -23.77 18.35
N PRO A 50 -3.29 -24.81 18.23
CA PRO A 50 -1.88 -24.70 18.60
C PRO A 50 -1.13 -23.65 17.76
N MET A 51 -1.41 -23.60 16.45
CA MET A 51 -0.79 -22.61 15.56
C MET A 51 -1.24 -21.19 15.89
N LEU A 52 -2.50 -20.99 16.31
CA LEU A 52 -2.94 -19.67 16.76
C LEU A 52 -2.19 -19.22 18.02
N ASN A 53 -1.97 -20.12 18.97
CA ASN A 53 -1.21 -19.82 20.18
C ASN A 53 0.24 -19.45 19.85
N GLU A 54 0.89 -20.17 18.92
CA GLU A 54 2.25 -19.83 18.48
C GLU A 54 2.31 -18.45 17.80
N LEU A 55 1.32 -18.14 16.95
CA LEU A 55 1.22 -16.83 16.30
C LEU A 55 0.95 -15.70 17.29
N ASP A 56 0.21 -15.96 18.37
CA ASP A 56 -0.06 -15.00 19.43
C ASP A 56 1.18 -14.71 20.27
N THR A 57 1.90 -15.76 20.71
CA THR A 57 3.17 -15.58 21.42
C THR A 57 4.16 -14.77 20.60
N ALA A 58 4.31 -15.08 19.30
CA ALA A 58 5.19 -14.33 18.41
C ALA A 58 4.73 -12.88 18.21
N ALA A 59 3.42 -12.64 18.18
CA ALA A 59 2.85 -11.30 18.07
C ALA A 59 3.15 -10.45 19.32
N ASP A 60 3.02 -11.05 20.50
CA ASP A 60 3.31 -10.42 21.79
C ASP A 60 4.80 -10.10 21.94
N GLU A 61 5.68 -11.05 21.63
CA GLU A 61 7.14 -10.86 21.69
C GLU A 61 7.62 -9.74 20.76
N LEU A 62 7.01 -9.62 19.58
CA LEU A 62 7.34 -8.60 18.59
C LEU A 62 6.57 -7.28 18.80
N ASN A 63 5.62 -7.26 19.76
CA ASN A 63 4.70 -6.14 20.00
C ASN A 63 3.99 -5.64 18.73
N VAL A 64 3.44 -6.57 17.95
CA VAL A 64 2.69 -6.29 16.72
C VAL A 64 1.42 -7.13 16.66
N SER A 65 0.49 -6.77 15.78
CA SER A 65 -0.70 -7.60 15.58
C SER A 65 -0.36 -8.99 15.01
N ARG A 66 -1.14 -10.03 15.38
CA ARG A 66 -1.11 -11.35 14.74
C ARG A 66 -1.15 -11.28 13.21
N GLN A 67 -1.96 -10.38 12.65
CA GLN A 67 -2.04 -10.18 11.20
C GLN A 67 -0.72 -9.70 10.59
N ALA A 68 0.07 -8.87 11.31
CA ALA A 68 1.37 -8.42 10.84
C ALA A 68 2.38 -9.57 10.81
N VAL A 69 2.37 -10.44 11.82
CA VAL A 69 3.17 -11.68 11.84
C VAL A 69 2.81 -12.54 10.63
N ILE A 70 1.52 -12.86 10.45
CA ILE A 70 1.04 -13.67 9.31
C ILE A 70 1.45 -13.06 7.97
N LYS A 71 1.22 -11.75 7.77
CA LYS A 71 1.59 -11.04 6.53
C LYS A 71 3.09 -11.14 6.25
N THR A 72 3.91 -11.03 7.28
CA THR A 72 5.37 -11.06 7.16
C THR A 72 5.86 -12.46 6.79
N LEU A 73 5.37 -13.50 7.48
CA LEU A 73 5.71 -14.89 7.20
C LEU A 73 5.31 -15.31 5.77
N ILE A 74 4.09 -14.95 5.33
CA ILE A 74 3.63 -15.22 3.97
C ILE A 74 4.52 -14.51 2.94
N ARG A 75 4.88 -13.24 3.17
CA ARG A 75 5.77 -12.48 2.27
C ARG A 75 7.13 -13.16 2.15
N GLN A 76 7.74 -13.54 3.29
CA GLN A 76 9.03 -14.22 3.33
C GLN A 76 9.00 -15.55 2.56
N ALA A 77 8.00 -16.39 2.81
CA ALA A 77 7.86 -17.68 2.12
C ALA A 77 7.68 -17.50 0.60
N LEU A 78 6.89 -16.51 0.18
CA LEU A 78 6.73 -16.18 -1.24
C LEU A 78 8.05 -15.69 -1.85
N ASP A 79 8.77 -14.79 -1.20
CA ASP A 79 10.06 -14.27 -1.67
C ASP A 79 11.09 -15.38 -1.86
N GLN A 80 11.23 -16.26 -0.88
CA GLN A 80 12.11 -17.43 -0.97
C GLN A 80 11.76 -18.31 -2.17
N ARG A 81 10.46 -18.55 -2.41
CA ARG A 81 9.99 -19.32 -3.58
C ARG A 81 10.31 -18.60 -4.90
N TYR A 82 10.14 -17.29 -4.98
CA TYR A 82 10.50 -16.51 -6.17
C TYR A 82 11.99 -16.58 -6.46
N LEU A 83 12.84 -16.41 -5.44
CA LEU A 83 14.29 -16.51 -5.56
C LEU A 83 14.73 -17.89 -6.05
N ALA A 84 14.21 -18.96 -5.45
CA ALA A 84 14.51 -20.32 -5.84
C ALA A 84 14.09 -20.63 -7.29
N ARG A 85 12.92 -20.15 -7.72
CA ARG A 85 12.45 -20.33 -9.11
C ARG A 85 13.31 -19.56 -10.11
N ASN A 86 13.71 -18.34 -9.77
CA ASN A 86 14.56 -17.53 -10.64
C ASN A 86 15.97 -18.11 -10.79
N ALA A 87 16.53 -18.68 -9.72
CA ALA A 87 17.82 -19.37 -9.77
C ALA A 87 17.78 -20.58 -10.73
N ARG A 88 16.74 -21.42 -10.64
CA ARG A 88 16.55 -22.57 -11.56
C ARG A 88 16.36 -22.18 -13.03
N ARG A 89 15.82 -20.99 -13.29
CA ARG A 89 15.64 -20.49 -14.67
C ARG A 89 16.95 -19.96 -15.25
N LYS A 90 17.84 -19.42 -14.43
CA LYS A 90 19.16 -18.94 -14.87
C LYS A 90 20.17 -20.07 -15.11
N SER A 91 19.95 -21.23 -14.49
CA SER A 91 20.78 -22.43 -14.68
C SER A 91 20.33 -23.32 -15.85
N ARG A 92 19.34 -22.89 -16.62
CA ARG A 92 18.84 -23.52 -17.85
C ARG A 92 19.17 -22.63 -19.03
#